data_AF-A0A6J1WAN3-F1
#
_entry.id   AF-A0A6J1WAN3-F1
#
_cell.length_a   1.000
_cell.length_b   1.000
_cell.length_c   1.000
_cell.angle_alpha   90.00
_cell.angle_beta   90.00
_cell.angle_gamma   90.00
#
_symmetry.space_group_name_H-M   'P 1'
#
loop_
_entity.id
_entity.type
_entity.pdbx_description
1 polymer ?
#
loop_
_entity_poly.entity_id
_entity_poly.type
_entity_poly.pdbx_seq_one_letter_code
_entity_poly.pdbx_strand_id
1 'polypeptide(L)'
;MLVTQDSIYIEEVDDLLTEIDVLLNEVTYEVFPPGFVSTLDTLSSRLVLEGSRTSSIIRDNLAILMVNSSPQNGFRGLRIVSTGSNTFSDESFEYITVKDPSHLTPDASDAVVYLPERFLDVTGRISFVVLRDDRNYGQFNLQDDRPFITSRIVSVNLPGEQSDDDVSS
;
A
#
# COMPACT_ATOMS: atom_id res chain seq x y z
N MET A 1 -3.55 -22.70 23.44
CA MET A 1 -4.13 -21.40 23.04
C MET A 1 -2.98 -20.43 23.00
N LEU A 2 -2.36 -20.27 21.84
CA LEU A 2 -1.20 -19.41 21.63
C LEU A 2 -1.56 -18.50 20.46
N VAL A 3 -1.75 -17.21 20.74
CA VAL A 3 -1.23 -16.05 20.00
C VAL A 3 -1.56 -14.84 20.88
N THR A 4 -0.58 -14.31 21.61
CA THR A 4 -0.57 -12.87 21.96
C THR A 4 0.45 -12.24 21.01
N GLN A 5 0.04 -12.05 19.75
CA GLN A 5 0.67 -11.07 18.88
C GLN A 5 0.03 -9.73 19.26
N ASP A 6 0.85 -8.80 19.73
CA ASP A 6 0.40 -7.45 20.07
C ASP A 6 -0.38 -6.88 18.88
N SER A 7 -1.69 -6.78 19.09
CA SER A 7 -2.63 -6.20 18.15
C SER A 7 -2.39 -4.70 18.14
N ILE A 8 -2.16 -4.12 16.96
CA ILE A 8 -1.89 -2.70 16.81
C ILE A 8 -3.17 -2.04 16.31
N TYR A 9 -3.65 -1.03 17.02
CA TYR A 9 -4.83 -0.28 16.62
C TYR A 9 -4.45 0.84 15.66
N ILE A 10 -5.35 1.19 14.75
CA ILE A 10 -5.13 2.29 13.79
C ILE A 10 -4.83 3.60 14.53
N GLU A 11 -5.54 3.86 15.62
CA GLU A 11 -5.36 5.03 16.47
C GLU A 11 -3.94 5.13 17.07
N GLU A 12 -3.28 4.00 17.33
CA GLU A 12 -1.93 3.97 17.92
C GLU A 12 -0.83 4.33 16.92
N VAL A 13 -1.11 4.23 15.61
CA VAL A 13 -0.15 4.51 14.54
C VAL A 13 -0.48 5.78 13.77
N ASP A 14 -1.63 6.41 14.04
CA ASP A 14 -2.13 7.55 13.29
C ASP A 14 -1.17 8.75 13.34
N ASP A 15 -0.64 9.05 14.54
CA ASP A 15 0.35 10.11 14.76
C ASP A 15 1.68 9.80 14.05
N LEU A 16 2.15 8.55 14.16
CA LEU A 16 3.39 8.11 13.51
C LEU A 16 3.29 8.23 11.98
N LEU A 17 2.17 7.81 11.40
CA LEU A 17 1.94 7.89 9.96
C LEU A 17 1.79 9.34 9.50
N THR A 18 1.29 10.23 10.36
CA THR A 18 1.26 11.67 10.11
C THR A 18 2.67 12.27 10.10
N GLU A 19 3.54 11.87 11.03
CA GLU A 19 4.94 12.30 11.03
C GLU A 19 5.68 11.81 9.77
N ILE A 20 5.47 10.56 9.38
CA ILE A 20 6.01 9.99 8.13
C ILE A 20 5.51 10.77 6.91
N ASP A 21 4.23 11.15 6.87
CA ASP A 21 3.68 11.93 5.78
C ASP A 21 4.29 13.33 5.67
N VAL A 22 4.54 13.98 6.81
CA VAL A 22 5.26 15.26 6.84
C VAL A 22 6.67 15.08 6.28
N LEU A 23 7.40 14.05 6.71
CA LEU A 23 8.74 13.74 6.20
C LEU A 23 8.73 13.44 4.70
N LEU A 24 7.71 12.76 4.19
CA LEU A 24 7.51 12.51 2.75
C LEU A 24 7.29 13.80 1.95
N ASN A 25 6.75 14.84 2.57
CA ASN A 25 6.51 16.12 1.93
C ASN A 25 7.74 17.05 1.96
N GLU A 26 8.69 16.81 2.87
CA GLU A 26 9.90 17.63 2.96
C GLU A 26 10.77 17.41 1.72
N VAL A 27 11.26 18.51 1.13
CA VAL A 27 12.21 18.47 0.01
C VAL A 27 13.61 18.24 0.57
N THR A 28 13.83 17.08 1.19
CA THR A 28 15.14 16.67 1.68
C THR A 28 15.72 15.60 0.78
N TYR A 29 17.05 15.58 0.64
CA TYR A 29 17.78 14.52 -0.09
C TYR A 29 17.89 13.24 0.75
N GLU A 30 17.07 13.09 1.79
CA GLU A 30 17.14 11.95 2.69
C GLU A 30 16.53 10.73 2.00
N VAL A 31 17.40 9.77 1.69
CA VAL A 31 17.00 8.47 1.19
C VAL A 31 16.38 7.70 2.34
N PHE A 32 15.17 7.15 2.14
CA PHE A 32 14.56 6.32 3.17
C PHE A 32 15.45 5.13 3.52
N PRO A 33 15.43 4.69 4.79
CA PRO A 33 16.19 3.52 5.18
C PRO A 33 15.75 2.31 4.33
N PRO A 34 16.70 1.46 3.92
CA PRO A 34 16.37 0.19 3.29
C PRO A 34 15.32 -0.56 4.13
N GLY A 35 14.26 -1.05 3.48
CA GLY A 35 13.17 -1.75 4.16
C GLY A 35 12.06 -0.87 4.74
N PHE A 36 12.05 0.45 4.47
CA PHE A 36 10.96 1.34 4.88
C PHE A 36 9.57 0.82 4.45
N VAL A 37 9.37 0.55 3.16
CA VAL A 37 8.09 -0.01 2.66
C VAL A 37 7.77 -1.37 3.27
N SER A 38 8.77 -2.25 3.47
CA SER A 38 8.56 -3.55 4.12
C SER A 38 8.11 -3.40 5.59
N THR A 39 8.58 -2.36 6.27
CA THR A 39 8.15 -2.02 7.63
C THR A 39 6.69 -1.57 7.64
N LEU A 40 6.28 -0.74 6.66
CA LEU A 40 4.88 -0.35 6.47
C LEU A 40 3.99 -1.56 6.08
N ASP A 41 4.49 -2.48 5.27
CA ASP A 41 3.80 -3.72 4.92
C ASP A 41 3.59 -4.60 6.15
N THR A 42 4.64 -4.74 6.97
CA THR A 42 4.57 -5.47 8.24
C THR A 42 3.56 -4.83 9.19
N LEU A 43 3.61 -3.50 9.33
CA LEU A 43 2.68 -2.75 10.14
C LEU A 43 1.23 -2.98 9.67
N SER A 44 0.96 -2.78 8.38
CA SER A 44 -0.37 -2.93 7.78
C SER A 44 -0.96 -4.34 7.93
N SER A 45 -0.11 -5.37 7.96
CA SER A 45 -0.56 -6.75 8.19
C SER A 45 -1.06 -7.00 9.62
N ARG A 46 -0.60 -6.19 10.58
CA ARG A 46 -0.87 -6.34 12.02
C ARG A 46 -1.98 -5.42 12.54
N LEU A 47 -2.40 -4.44 11.73
CA LEU A 47 -3.44 -3.49 12.13
C LEU A 47 -4.80 -4.18 12.32
N VAL A 48 -5.46 -3.83 13.41
CA VAL A 48 -6.81 -4.28 13.72
C VAL A 48 -7.83 -3.42 12.96
N LEU A 49 -8.74 -4.07 12.26
CA LEU A 49 -9.83 -3.41 11.51
C LEU A 49 -11.15 -3.34 12.29
N GLU A 50 -11.17 -3.76 13.55
CA GLU A 50 -12.34 -3.65 14.45
C GLU A 50 -13.64 -4.25 13.88
N GLY A 51 -13.52 -5.37 13.17
CA GLY A 51 -14.65 -6.04 12.51
C GLY A 51 -15.02 -5.45 11.14
N SER A 52 -14.39 -4.34 10.73
CA SER A 52 -14.51 -3.79 9.39
C SER A 52 -13.86 -4.71 8.36
N ARG A 53 -14.49 -4.79 7.19
CA ARG A 53 -13.97 -5.56 6.06
C ARG A 53 -12.82 -4.85 5.38
N THR A 54 -12.90 -3.53 5.29
CA THR A 54 -11.86 -2.66 4.72
C THR A 54 -11.52 -1.58 5.73
N SER A 55 -10.31 -1.08 5.68
CA SER A 55 -9.91 0.14 6.37
C SER A 55 -8.79 0.81 5.61
N SER A 56 -8.68 2.12 5.74
CA SER A 56 -7.66 2.93 5.07
C SER A 56 -7.16 4.01 6.01
N ILE A 57 -5.85 4.24 5.97
CA ILE A 57 -5.20 5.40 6.56
C ILE A 57 -4.61 6.17 5.39
N ILE A 58 -5.19 7.32 5.08
CA ILE A 58 -4.79 8.14 3.94
C ILE A 58 -4.24 9.47 4.46
N ARG A 59 -3.10 9.86 3.90
CA ARG A 59 -2.38 11.12 4.10
C ARG A 59 -1.98 11.67 2.75
N ASP A 60 -1.43 12.88 2.68
CA ASP A 60 -1.18 13.55 1.40
C ASP A 60 -0.22 12.77 0.47
N ASN A 61 0.74 12.06 1.05
CA ASN A 61 1.85 11.38 0.36
C ASN A 61 1.88 9.86 0.59
N LEU A 62 1.14 9.37 1.58
CA LEU A 62 1.11 7.98 2.01
C LEU A 62 -0.34 7.49 2.14
N ALA A 63 -0.62 6.31 1.61
CA ALA A 63 -1.84 5.59 1.90
C ALA A 63 -1.55 4.14 2.29
N ILE A 64 -2.19 3.69 3.37
CA ILE A 64 -2.23 2.28 3.76
C ILE A 64 -3.67 1.81 3.63
N LEU A 65 -3.93 0.87 2.72
CA LEU A 65 -5.25 0.31 2.50
C LEU A 65 -5.25 -1.16 2.87
N MET A 66 -6.27 -1.60 3.59
CA MET A 66 -6.36 -2.95 4.12
C MET A 66 -7.71 -3.55 3.81
N VAL A 67 -7.73 -4.83 3.47
CA VAL A 67 -8.95 -5.60 3.25
C VAL A 67 -8.84 -6.99 3.86
N ASN A 68 -9.89 -7.42 4.56
CA ASN A 68 -10.13 -8.80 4.92
C ASN A 68 -10.74 -9.51 3.70
N SER A 69 -9.90 -10.19 2.92
CA SER A 69 -10.35 -10.97 1.76
C SER A 69 -10.98 -12.28 2.20
N SER A 70 -11.99 -12.72 1.45
CA SER A 70 -12.59 -14.04 1.53
C SER A 70 -13.27 -14.36 0.19
N PRO A 71 -13.55 -15.64 -0.11
CA PRO A 71 -14.25 -16.03 -1.34
C PRO A 71 -15.62 -15.33 -1.54
N GLN A 72 -16.26 -14.92 -0.44
CA GLN A 72 -17.58 -14.27 -0.46
C GLN A 72 -17.50 -12.78 -0.80
N ASN A 73 -16.31 -12.20 -0.67
CA ASN A 73 -16.09 -10.77 -0.69
C ASN A 73 -15.76 -10.28 -2.10
N GLY A 74 -15.19 -11.12 -2.96
CA GLY A 74 -14.95 -10.80 -4.37
C GLY A 74 -13.98 -9.63 -4.57
N PHE A 75 -13.04 -9.42 -3.64
CA PHE A 75 -11.99 -8.41 -3.79
C PHE A 75 -11.02 -8.81 -4.89
N ARG A 76 -10.75 -7.92 -5.85
CA ARG A 76 -9.96 -8.21 -7.06
C ARG A 76 -8.78 -7.30 -7.27
N GLY A 77 -8.62 -6.25 -6.47
CA GLY A 77 -7.55 -5.28 -6.71
C GLY A 77 -7.83 -3.88 -6.18
N LEU A 78 -6.92 -2.97 -6.52
CA LEU A 78 -6.97 -1.57 -6.13
C LEU A 78 -6.85 -0.69 -7.37
N ARG A 79 -7.67 0.35 -7.46
CA ARG A 79 -7.54 1.42 -8.44
C ARG A 79 -7.11 2.69 -7.72
N ILE A 80 -6.12 3.38 -8.27
CA ILE A 80 -5.76 4.73 -7.85
C ILE A 80 -6.36 5.69 -8.88
N VAL A 81 -7.37 6.43 -8.45
CA VAL A 81 -8.19 7.32 -9.29
C VAL A 81 -7.39 8.56 -9.67
N SER A 82 -7.51 8.98 -10.92
CA SER A 82 -6.97 10.27 -11.34
C SER A 82 -7.88 11.39 -10.84
N THR A 83 -7.48 12.08 -9.77
CA THR A 83 -8.27 13.16 -9.16
C THR A 83 -7.88 14.55 -9.67
N GLY A 84 -6.81 14.64 -10.46
CA GLY A 84 -6.20 15.91 -10.86
C GLY A 84 -5.52 16.67 -9.69
N SER A 85 -5.60 16.15 -8.47
CA SER A 85 -4.86 16.62 -7.31
C SER A 85 -3.49 15.95 -7.24
N ASN A 86 -2.51 16.66 -6.68
CA ASN A 86 -1.21 16.09 -6.33
C ASN A 86 -1.17 15.64 -4.87
N THR A 87 -2.30 15.40 -4.21
CA THR A 87 -2.37 14.82 -2.86
C THR A 87 -3.36 13.69 -2.84
N PHE A 88 -3.11 12.67 -2.01
CA PHE A 88 -4.11 11.65 -1.80
C PHE A 88 -5.25 12.14 -0.90
N SER A 89 -6.39 11.54 -1.13
CA SER A 89 -7.64 11.69 -0.38
C SER A 89 -8.40 10.37 -0.47
N ASP A 90 -9.50 10.24 0.29
CA ASP A 90 -10.34 9.04 0.24
C ASP A 90 -10.83 8.72 -1.19
N GLU A 91 -11.10 9.76 -1.99
CA GLU A 91 -11.54 9.63 -3.39
C GLU A 91 -10.41 9.17 -4.34
N SER A 92 -9.16 9.16 -3.88
CA SER A 92 -8.01 8.73 -4.68
C SER A 92 -7.94 7.22 -4.83
N PHE A 93 -8.72 6.45 -4.07
CA PHE A 93 -8.62 5.00 -4.04
C PHE A 93 -9.97 4.31 -4.16
N GLU A 94 -10.02 3.27 -4.99
CA GLU A 94 -11.19 2.42 -5.13
C GLU A 94 -10.81 0.94 -5.03
N TYR A 95 -11.48 0.21 -4.15
CA TYR A 95 -11.37 -1.24 -4.08
C TYR A 95 -12.13 -1.87 -5.26
N ILE A 96 -11.40 -2.61 -6.09
CA ILE A 96 -11.97 -3.29 -7.25
C ILE A 96 -12.65 -4.59 -6.78
N THR A 97 -13.95 -4.70 -7.02
CA THR A 97 -14.72 -5.94 -6.78
C THR A 97 -15.17 -6.63 -8.07
N VAL A 98 -15.19 -5.87 -9.17
CA VAL A 98 -15.53 -6.35 -10.52
C VAL A 98 -14.44 -5.88 -11.48
N LYS A 99 -13.98 -6.77 -12.37
CA LYS A 99 -13.07 -6.37 -13.46
C LYS A 99 -13.87 -5.56 -14.47
N ASP A 100 -13.66 -4.26 -14.49
CA ASP A 100 -14.17 -3.36 -15.51
C ASP A 100 -13.01 -2.79 -16.33
N PRO A 101 -12.95 -3.01 -17.66
CA PRO A 101 -11.96 -2.40 -18.54
C PRO A 101 -11.94 -0.87 -18.51
N SER A 102 -13.05 -0.23 -18.12
CA SER A 102 -13.12 1.23 -17.99
C SER A 102 -12.10 1.78 -16.97
N HIS A 103 -11.66 0.95 -16.01
CA HIS A 103 -10.64 1.34 -15.04
C HIS A 103 -9.27 1.58 -15.69
N LEU A 104 -9.03 1.06 -16.89
CA LEU A 104 -7.75 1.18 -17.60
C LEU A 104 -7.71 2.41 -18.51
N THR A 105 -8.75 3.24 -18.53
CA THR A 105 -8.71 4.48 -19.31
C THR A 105 -7.74 5.48 -18.66
N PRO A 106 -6.85 6.13 -19.43
CA PRO A 106 -5.83 7.03 -18.88
C PRO A 106 -6.40 8.19 -18.05
N ASP A 107 -7.62 8.62 -18.39
CA ASP A 107 -8.26 9.77 -17.76
C ASP A 107 -8.99 9.39 -16.46
N ALA A 108 -9.17 8.09 -16.19
CA ALA A 108 -9.88 7.60 -15.01
C ALA A 108 -8.94 7.13 -13.90
N SER A 109 -7.73 6.68 -14.24
CA SER A 109 -6.83 6.05 -13.28
C SER A 109 -5.38 6.43 -13.51
N ASP A 110 -4.69 6.74 -12.42
CA ASP A 110 -3.24 6.88 -12.43
C ASP A 110 -2.55 5.52 -12.32
N ALA A 111 -3.17 4.56 -11.63
CA ALA A 111 -2.69 3.18 -11.56
C ALA A 111 -3.81 2.19 -11.27
N VAL A 112 -3.65 0.94 -11.72
CA VAL A 112 -4.57 -0.16 -11.45
C VAL A 112 -3.77 -1.41 -11.09
N VAL A 113 -4.10 -2.01 -9.95
CA VAL A 113 -3.54 -3.28 -9.50
C VAL A 113 -4.65 -4.32 -9.53
N TYR A 114 -4.52 -5.33 -10.40
CA TYR A 114 -5.37 -6.51 -10.36
C TYR A 114 -4.65 -7.65 -9.68
N LEU A 115 -5.35 -8.31 -8.76
CA LEU A 115 -4.87 -9.53 -8.14
C LEU A 115 -4.99 -10.71 -9.09
N PRO A 116 -3.99 -11.61 -9.12
CA PRO A 116 -4.11 -12.90 -9.77
C PRO A 116 -5.30 -13.71 -9.22
N GLU A 117 -5.93 -14.52 -10.07
CA GLU A 117 -7.17 -15.24 -9.70
C GLU A 117 -7.00 -16.15 -8.50
N ARG A 118 -5.80 -16.71 -8.30
CA ARG A 118 -5.48 -17.57 -7.15
C ARG A 118 -5.71 -16.90 -5.78
N PHE A 119 -5.70 -15.57 -5.71
CA PHE A 119 -5.90 -14.84 -4.45
C PHE A 119 -7.36 -14.46 -4.19
N LEU A 120 -8.27 -14.71 -5.14
CA LEU A 120 -9.69 -14.40 -5.00
C LEU A 120 -10.40 -15.36 -4.03
N ASP A 121 -9.90 -16.58 -3.92
CA ASP A 121 -10.46 -17.62 -3.05
C ASP A 121 -9.70 -17.76 -1.71
N VAL A 122 -8.70 -16.90 -1.48
CA VAL A 122 -7.91 -16.94 -0.24
C VAL A 122 -8.57 -16.08 0.82
N THR A 123 -8.71 -16.64 2.02
CA THR A 123 -9.10 -15.88 3.21
C THR A 123 -7.85 -15.32 3.87
N GLY A 124 -7.82 -14.00 4.06
CA GLY A 124 -6.71 -13.35 4.75
C GLY A 124 -6.64 -11.84 4.54
N ARG A 125 -5.68 -11.21 5.21
CA ARG A 125 -5.39 -9.78 5.07
C ARG A 125 -4.66 -9.53 3.76
N ILE A 126 -5.19 -8.65 2.94
CA ILE A 126 -4.44 -8.01 1.86
C ILE A 126 -4.23 -6.57 2.28
N SER A 127 -3.03 -6.06 2.08
CA SER A 127 -2.73 -4.64 2.28
C SER A 127 -1.99 -4.04 1.11
N PHE A 128 -2.20 -2.75 0.93
CA PHE A 128 -1.54 -1.91 -0.05
C PHE A 128 -0.88 -0.77 0.67
N VAL A 129 0.41 -0.56 0.41
CA VAL A 129 1.13 0.64 0.81
C VAL A 129 1.40 1.44 -0.45
N VAL A 130 0.88 2.65 -0.51
CA VAL A 130 1.00 3.53 -1.67
C VAL A 130 1.77 4.77 -1.26
N LEU A 131 2.86 5.05 -1.97
CA LEU A 131 3.61 6.30 -1.88
C LEU A 131 3.33 7.14 -3.12
N ARG A 132 3.05 8.43 -2.90
CA ARG A 132 2.69 9.38 -3.96
C ARG A 132 3.80 9.56 -4.98
N ASP A 133 5.03 9.62 -4.51
CA ASP A 133 6.20 9.81 -5.36
C ASP A 133 7.39 9.00 -4.88
N ASP A 134 8.39 8.93 -5.73
CA ASP A 134 9.64 8.22 -5.56
C ASP A 134 10.75 9.15 -5.04
N ARG A 135 10.44 10.40 -4.65
CA ARG A 135 11.45 11.43 -4.39
C ARG A 135 12.50 11.00 -3.37
N ASN A 136 12.17 10.01 -2.55
CA ASN A 136 13.03 9.50 -1.48
C ASN A 136 13.65 8.12 -1.82
N TYR A 137 13.41 7.59 -3.02
CA TYR A 137 14.06 6.41 -3.61
C TYR A 137 15.31 6.81 -4.43
N GLY A 138 16.03 7.81 -3.93
CA GLY A 138 17.24 8.34 -4.53
C GLY A 138 16.95 9.48 -5.49
N GLN A 139 16.96 10.72 -4.99
CA GLN A 139 17.36 11.84 -5.84
C GLN A 139 18.82 11.63 -6.22
N PHE A 140 19.02 11.01 -7.37
CA PHE A 140 20.33 10.91 -7.97
C PHE A 140 20.79 12.31 -8.37
N ASN A 141 22.00 12.63 -7.94
CA ASN A 141 22.74 13.82 -8.33
C ASN A 141 22.60 14.02 -9.84
N LEU A 142 22.14 15.19 -10.30
CA LEU A 142 21.86 15.53 -11.72
C LEU A 142 23.07 15.41 -12.67
N GLN A 143 24.18 14.84 -12.20
CA GLN A 143 25.38 14.51 -12.97
C GLN A 143 25.48 13.03 -13.36
N ASP A 144 24.66 12.14 -12.79
CA ASP A 144 24.62 10.72 -13.17
C ASP A 144 23.43 10.46 -14.10
N ASP A 145 23.69 9.90 -15.28
CA ASP A 145 22.70 9.40 -16.28
C ASP A 145 21.88 8.19 -15.79
N ARG A 146 21.47 8.18 -14.52
CA ARG A 146 20.67 7.10 -13.93
C ARG A 146 19.18 7.36 -14.12
N PRO A 147 18.39 6.30 -14.41
CA PRO A 147 16.95 6.43 -14.58
C PRO A 147 16.31 6.94 -13.28
N PHE A 148 15.45 7.95 -13.41
CA PHE A 148 14.61 8.47 -12.34
C PHE A 148 13.24 7.78 -12.41
N ILE A 149 12.64 7.50 -11.25
CA ILE A 149 11.26 7.04 -11.20
C ILE A 149 10.38 8.31 -11.24
N THR A 150 9.22 8.24 -11.90
CA THR A 150 8.23 9.35 -11.91
C THR A 150 6.84 8.84 -11.56
N SER A 151 6.79 7.61 -11.06
CA SER A 151 5.58 6.87 -10.81
C SER A 151 5.34 6.75 -9.31
N ARG A 152 4.07 6.52 -8.97
CA ARG A 152 3.68 6.05 -7.65
C ARG A 152 4.34 4.70 -7.36
N ILE A 153 4.62 4.46 -6.09
CA ILE A 153 5.10 3.17 -5.62
C ILE A 153 3.93 2.49 -4.93
N VAL A 154 3.63 1.26 -5.35
CA VAL A 154 2.57 0.44 -4.76
C VAL A 154 3.19 -0.86 -4.30
N SER A 155 3.23 -1.07 -2.99
CA SER A 155 3.49 -2.38 -2.39
C SER A 155 2.18 -3.11 -2.16
N VAL A 156 2.18 -4.42 -2.39
CA VAL A 156 1.02 -5.28 -2.22
C VAL A 156 1.44 -6.46 -1.37
N ASN A 157 0.85 -6.59 -0.18
CA ASN A 157 1.05 -7.73 0.69
C ASN A 157 -0.15 -8.68 0.59
N LEU A 158 0.12 -9.95 0.29
CA LEU A 158 -0.89 -10.97 0.02
C LEU A 158 -0.86 -12.07 1.08
N PRO A 159 -2.02 -12.62 1.47
CA PRO A 159 -2.07 -13.72 2.42
C PRO A 159 -1.44 -14.97 1.82
N GLY A 160 -0.51 -15.58 2.57
CA GLY A 160 0.11 -16.86 2.20
C GLY A 160 1.43 -16.78 1.42
N GLU A 161 2.01 -15.59 1.23
CA GLU A 161 3.41 -15.45 0.80
C GLU A 161 4.31 -15.26 2.05
N GLN A 162 4.36 -16.27 2.93
CA GLN A 162 5.57 -16.45 3.74
C GLN A 162 6.54 -17.24 2.88
N SER A 163 7.68 -16.63 2.54
CA SER A 163 8.78 -17.34 1.90
C SER A 163 9.16 -18.54 2.76
N ASP A 164 8.98 -19.74 2.21
CA ASP A 164 9.60 -20.97 2.71
C ASP A 164 11.13 -20.87 2.52
N ASP A 165 11.78 -19.96 3.25
CA ASP A 165 13.23 -19.97 3.46
C ASP A 165 13.53 -20.60 4.82
N ASP A 166 12.88 -21.73 5.13
CA ASP A 166 13.45 -22.73 6.03
C ASP A 166 14.46 -23.54 5.22
N VAL A 167 15.65 -22.96 5.04
CA VAL A 167 16.82 -23.69 4.57
C VAL A 167 17.10 -24.79 5.58
N SER A 168 16.80 -26.01 5.14
CA SER A 168 17.32 -27.22 5.75
C SER A 168 18.85 -27.10 5.84
N SER A 169 19.39 -27.18 7.05
CA SER A 169 20.79 -27.50 7.33
C SER A 169 20.87 -28.22 8.67
#